data_AF-G4ZX59-F1
#
_entry.id   AF-G4ZX59-F1
#
_cell.length_a   1.000
_cell.length_b   1.000
_cell.length_c   1.000
_cell.angle_alpha   90.00
_cell.angle_beta   90.00
_cell.angle_gamma   90.00
#
_symmetry.space_group_name_H-M   'P 1'
#
loop_
_entity.id
_entity.type
_entity.pdbx_description
1 polymer ?
#
loop_
_entity_poly.entity_id
_entity_poly.type
_entity_poly.pdbx_seq_one_letter_code
_entity_poly.pdbx_strand_id
1 'polypeptide(L)'
;MGAPAGFKLNKPLASILGNGILLWLNLWSFIFQELSALGNDGNLGQWLLLVCGHMGITLQLTLLADLVSLSTWHSHWVYLYFAKLNRLQFGLFSSLSKLFLGKKINLLRHRVDSCEYDVGQLLLGTLLFTILVFLVTTNLVFFVFFAGVRGSVVLISLALWLPVVALSSLPVASLVYRVWNPRFFIVGMQLQTCGDPAGDGTVIE
;
A
#
# COMPACT_ATOMS: atom_id res chain seq x y z
N MET A 1 8.74 -24.20 -19.39
CA MET A 1 7.34 -23.80 -19.19
C MET A 1 6.98 -22.71 -20.19
N GLY A 2 5.97 -22.94 -21.03
CA GLY A 2 5.53 -21.99 -22.06
C GLY A 2 4.87 -20.76 -21.45
N ALA A 3 5.13 -19.59 -22.00
CA ALA A 3 4.63 -18.32 -21.46
C ALA A 3 3.09 -18.25 -21.62
N PRO A 4 2.33 -17.99 -20.53
CA PRO A 4 0.87 -18.10 -20.53
C PRO A 4 0.13 -16.99 -21.32
N ALA A 5 0.83 -16.14 -22.07
CA ALA A 5 0.24 -15.00 -22.78
C ALA A 5 0.80 -14.76 -24.19
N GLY A 6 1.60 -15.67 -24.75
CA GLY A 6 2.11 -15.54 -26.14
C GLY A 6 3.08 -14.38 -26.41
N PHE A 7 3.34 -13.50 -25.44
CA PHE A 7 4.37 -12.46 -25.56
C PHE A 7 5.77 -13.09 -25.65
N LYS A 8 6.47 -12.83 -26.75
CA LYS A 8 7.87 -13.24 -26.96
C LYS A 8 8.80 -12.37 -26.09
N LEU A 9 8.78 -12.65 -24.80
CA LEU A 9 9.62 -12.02 -23.78
C LEU A 9 11.10 -12.30 -24.06
N ASN A 10 11.95 -11.34 -23.69
CA ASN A 10 13.39 -11.52 -23.79
C ASN A 10 13.83 -12.57 -22.74
N LYS A 11 13.98 -13.83 -23.17
CA LYS A 11 14.29 -14.99 -22.31
C LYS A 11 15.51 -14.78 -21.40
N PRO A 12 16.69 -14.35 -21.88
CA PRO A 12 17.84 -14.15 -21.00
C PRO A 12 17.59 -13.06 -19.96
N LEU A 13 16.94 -11.94 -20.33
CA LEU A 13 16.59 -10.90 -19.37
C LEU A 13 15.63 -11.41 -18.29
N ALA A 14 14.56 -12.10 -18.71
CA ALA A 14 13.58 -12.66 -17.78
C ALA A 14 14.23 -13.66 -16.82
N SER A 15 15.18 -14.46 -17.29
CA SER A 15 15.94 -15.39 -16.44
C SER A 15 16.83 -14.67 -15.43
N ILE A 16 17.56 -13.64 -15.83
CA ILE A 16 18.43 -12.87 -14.92
C ILE A 16 17.60 -12.19 -13.85
N LEU A 17 16.52 -11.53 -14.27
CA LEU A 17 15.62 -10.81 -13.38
C LEU A 17 14.91 -11.76 -12.41
N GLY A 18 14.43 -12.91 -12.92
CA GLY A 18 13.83 -13.98 -12.10
C GLY A 18 14.81 -14.55 -11.09
N ASN A 19 16.04 -14.86 -11.50
CA ASN A 19 17.08 -15.34 -10.59
C ASN A 19 17.45 -14.30 -9.53
N GLY A 20 17.50 -13.02 -9.89
CA GLY A 20 17.73 -11.92 -8.94
C GLY A 20 16.61 -11.80 -7.90
N ILE A 21 15.35 -11.93 -8.32
CA ILE A 21 14.19 -11.96 -7.42
C ILE A 21 14.26 -13.18 -6.50
N LEU A 22 14.55 -14.37 -7.04
CA LEU A 22 14.67 -15.60 -6.24
C LEU A 22 15.78 -15.49 -5.21
N LEU A 23 16.93 -14.92 -5.59
CA LEU A 23 18.02 -14.66 -4.65
C LEU A 23 17.57 -13.73 -3.52
N TRP A 24 16.86 -12.65 -3.84
CA TRP A 24 16.32 -11.72 -2.85
C TRP A 24 15.32 -12.39 -1.90
N LEU A 25 14.42 -13.23 -2.43
CA LEU A 25 13.46 -13.98 -1.63
C LEU A 25 14.16 -15.02 -0.72
N ASN A 26 15.18 -15.70 -1.23
CA ASN A 26 15.96 -16.67 -0.45
C ASN A 26 16.75 -15.98 0.68
N LEU A 27 17.33 -14.81 0.41
CA LEU A 27 17.98 -14.01 1.44
C LEU A 27 16.99 -13.60 2.53
N TRP A 28 15.79 -13.17 2.14
CA TRP A 28 14.75 -12.81 3.10
C TRP A 28 14.25 -14.00 3.90
N SER A 29 14.09 -15.17 3.28
CA SER A 29 13.71 -16.39 4.00
C SER A 29 14.77 -16.80 5.02
N PHE A 30 16.05 -16.62 4.69
CA PHE A 30 17.14 -16.86 5.64
C PHE A 30 17.06 -15.90 6.83
N ILE A 31 16.92 -14.59 6.58
CA ILE A 31 16.74 -13.59 7.65
C ILE A 31 15.54 -13.92 8.55
N PHE A 32 14.42 -14.32 7.95
CA PHE A 32 13.21 -14.67 8.70
C PHE A 32 13.39 -15.95 9.52
N GLN A 33 14.09 -16.95 9.00
CA GLN A 33 14.43 -18.17 9.74
C GLN A 33 15.28 -17.85 10.96
N GLU A 34 16.34 -17.07 10.81
CA GLU A 34 17.20 -16.65 11.92
C GLU A 34 16.42 -15.83 12.97
N LEU A 35 15.55 -14.91 12.54
CA LEU A 35 14.69 -14.14 13.44
C LEU A 35 13.69 -15.04 14.19
N SER A 36 13.13 -16.04 13.50
CA SER A 36 12.19 -16.99 14.09
C SER A 36 12.87 -17.95 15.08
N ALA A 37 14.11 -18.37 14.81
CA ALA A 37 14.91 -19.20 15.70
C ALA A 37 15.19 -18.46 17.01
N LEU A 38 15.60 -17.19 16.95
CA LEU A 38 15.80 -16.35 18.13
C LEU A 38 14.53 -16.20 18.99
N GLY A 39 13.35 -16.15 18.35
CA GLY A 39 12.07 -16.07 19.05
C GLY A 39 11.62 -17.40 19.68
N ASN A 40 12.14 -18.54 19.20
CA ASN A 40 11.70 -19.88 19.59
C ASN A 40 12.71 -20.60 20.52
N ASP A 41 13.96 -20.16 20.57
CA ASP A 41 15.03 -20.75 21.42
C ASP A 41 14.81 -20.55 22.93
N GLY A 42 13.81 -19.76 23.32
CA GLY A 42 13.33 -19.68 24.69
C GLY A 42 11.82 -19.54 24.72
N ASN A 43 11.19 -19.89 25.83
CA ASN A 43 9.75 -19.71 26.10
C ASN A 43 9.19 -18.31 25.76
N LEU A 44 10.03 -17.33 25.41
CA LEU A 44 9.69 -15.97 25.00
C LEU A 44 8.58 -15.91 23.94
N GLY A 45 8.68 -16.67 22.85
CA GLY A 45 7.65 -16.65 21.80
C GLY A 45 6.28 -17.11 22.30
N GLN A 46 6.25 -18.18 23.09
CA GLN A 46 5.03 -18.70 23.72
C GLN A 46 4.49 -17.73 24.79
N TRP A 47 5.38 -17.13 25.58
CA TRP A 47 5.02 -16.16 26.61
C TRP A 47 4.39 -14.90 26.00
N LEU A 48 4.96 -14.40 24.90
CA LEU A 48 4.40 -13.26 24.14
C LEU A 48 3.03 -13.57 23.56
N LEU A 49 2.83 -14.78 23.01
CA LEU A 49 1.53 -15.21 22.51
C LEU A 49 0.48 -15.30 23.63
N LEU A 50 0.84 -15.83 24.80
CA LEU A 50 -0.05 -15.91 25.95
C LEU A 50 -0.43 -14.52 26.49
N VAL A 51 0.55 -13.62 26.63
CA VAL A 51 0.30 -12.23 27.03
C VAL A 51 -0.60 -11.52 26.03
N CYS A 52 -0.31 -11.66 24.73
CA CYS A 52 -1.10 -11.05 23.67
C CYS A 52 -2.55 -11.60 23.65
N GLY A 53 -2.72 -12.89 23.94
CA GLY A 53 -4.03 -13.52 24.09
C GLY A 53 -4.91 -12.92 25.20
N HIS A 54 -4.29 -12.40 26.26
CA HIS A 54 -4.99 -11.73 27.36
C HIS A 54 -5.26 -10.23 27.13
N MET A 55 -4.72 -9.65 26.05
CA MET A 55 -4.95 -8.24 25.73
C MET A 55 -6.25 -8.04 24.94
N GLY A 56 -6.74 -6.80 24.88
CA GLY A 56 -7.98 -6.47 24.17
C GLY A 56 -7.92 -6.75 22.66
N ILE A 57 -9.07 -7.02 22.06
CA ILE A 57 -9.23 -7.38 20.64
C ILE A 57 -8.65 -6.32 19.70
N THR A 58 -8.79 -5.04 20.04
CA THR A 58 -8.23 -3.93 19.25
C THR A 58 -6.71 -4.00 19.17
N LEU A 59 -6.04 -4.33 20.28
CA LEU A 59 -4.59 -4.44 20.32
C LEU A 59 -4.09 -5.69 19.59
N GLN A 60 -4.81 -6.80 19.69
CA GLN A 60 -4.51 -8.02 18.93
C GLN A 60 -4.59 -7.75 17.41
N LEU A 61 -5.63 -7.05 16.95
CA LEU A 61 -5.80 -6.67 15.54
C LEU A 61 -4.69 -5.73 15.04
N THR A 62 -4.28 -4.74 15.84
CA THR A 62 -3.19 -3.83 15.45
C THR A 62 -1.85 -4.57 15.40
N LEU A 63 -1.56 -5.44 16.36
CA LEU A 63 -0.33 -6.25 16.34
C LEU A 63 -0.30 -7.19 15.13
N LEU A 64 -1.44 -7.78 14.76
CA LEU A 64 -1.53 -8.61 13.56
C LEU A 64 -1.26 -7.79 12.29
N ALA A 65 -1.81 -6.57 12.20
CA ALA A 65 -1.55 -5.66 11.08
C ALA A 65 -0.07 -5.27 10.99
N ASP A 66 0.59 -5.03 12.14
CA ASP A 66 2.02 -4.72 12.21
C ASP A 66 2.88 -5.91 11.76
N LEU A 67 2.53 -7.14 12.18
CA LEU A 67 3.20 -8.37 11.73
C LEU A 67 3.06 -8.58 10.22
N VAL A 68 1.87 -8.34 9.65
CA VAL A 68 1.65 -8.39 8.20
C VAL A 68 2.49 -7.33 7.48
N SER A 69 2.57 -6.11 8.03
CA SER A 69 3.39 -5.03 7.49
C SER A 69 4.88 -5.39 7.48
N LEU A 70 5.39 -5.94 8.59
CA LEU A 70 6.78 -6.39 8.72
C LEU A 70 7.10 -7.54 7.76
N SER A 71 6.21 -8.54 7.68
CA SER A 71 6.38 -9.69 6.81
C SER A 71 6.42 -9.26 5.33
N THR A 72 5.61 -8.28 4.94
CA THR A 72 5.49 -7.83 3.54
C THR A 72 6.54 -6.78 3.12
N TRP A 73 7.46 -6.42 4.02
CA TRP A 73 8.51 -5.43 3.76
C TRP A 73 9.40 -5.80 2.57
N HIS A 74 9.79 -7.07 2.45
CA HIS A 74 10.63 -7.55 1.33
C HIS A 74 9.98 -7.34 -0.03
N SER A 75 8.66 -7.55 -0.13
CA SER A 75 7.88 -7.35 -1.35
C SER A 75 7.81 -5.85 -1.72
N HIS A 76 7.75 -4.97 -0.72
CA HIS A 76 7.74 -3.53 -0.93
C HIS A 76 9.02 -3.03 -1.62
N TRP A 77 10.20 -3.53 -1.20
CA TRP A 77 11.46 -3.18 -1.84
C TRP A 77 11.54 -3.63 -3.30
N VAL A 78 11.08 -4.84 -3.60
CA VAL A 78 11.03 -5.34 -4.97
C VAL A 78 10.08 -4.51 -5.83
N TYR A 79 8.90 -4.15 -5.30
CA TYR A 79 7.98 -3.25 -5.97
C TYR A 79 8.62 -1.88 -6.27
N LEU A 80 9.30 -1.26 -5.31
CA LEU A 80 9.98 0.02 -5.50
C LEU A 80 11.09 -0.05 -6.56
N TYR A 81 11.83 -1.16 -6.59
CA TYR A 81 12.82 -1.42 -7.63
C TYR A 81 12.18 -1.40 -9.02
N PHE A 82 11.10 -2.16 -9.22
CA PHE A 82 10.39 -2.19 -10.50
C PHE A 82 9.71 -0.88 -10.87
N ALA A 83 9.18 -0.14 -9.89
CA ALA A 83 8.58 1.17 -10.13
C ALA A 83 9.63 2.17 -10.64
N LYS A 84 10.81 2.21 -10.02
CA LYS A 84 11.93 3.06 -10.47
C LYS A 84 12.43 2.64 -11.85
N LEU A 85 12.57 1.34 -12.09
CA LEU A 85 13.04 0.80 -13.36
C LEU A 85 12.08 1.15 -14.50
N ASN A 86 10.76 0.96 -14.31
CA ASN A 86 9.77 1.33 -15.32
C ASN A 86 9.75 2.84 -15.58
N ARG A 87 9.87 3.68 -14.53
CA ARG A 87 9.94 5.15 -14.71
C ARG A 87 11.12 5.55 -15.59
N LEU A 88 12.29 4.95 -15.38
CA LEU A 88 13.48 5.18 -16.21
C LEU A 88 13.23 4.73 -17.65
N GLN A 89 12.65 3.55 -17.86
CA GLN A 89 12.40 3.00 -19.18
C GLN A 89 11.38 3.82 -19.98
N PHE A 90 10.28 4.26 -19.36
CA PHE A 90 9.32 5.15 -20.01
C PHE A 90 9.93 6.52 -20.33
N GLY A 91 10.83 7.03 -19.49
CA GLY A 91 11.61 8.23 -19.78
C GLY A 91 12.50 8.08 -21.02
N LEU A 92 13.22 6.96 -21.12
CA LEU A 92 14.02 6.63 -22.29
C LEU A 92 13.15 6.46 -23.54
N PHE A 93 12.04 5.74 -23.43
CA PHE A 93 11.07 5.57 -24.52
C PHE A 93 10.59 6.91 -25.04
N SER A 94 10.18 7.81 -24.15
CA SER A 94 9.75 9.17 -24.51
C SER A 94 10.87 10.00 -25.14
N SER A 95 12.13 9.79 -24.76
CA SER A 95 13.29 10.45 -25.38
C SER A 95 13.52 9.95 -26.80
N LEU A 96 13.50 8.63 -27.02
CA LEU A 96 13.66 8.04 -28.34
C LEU A 96 12.50 8.37 -29.28
N SER A 97 11.27 8.44 -28.79
CA SER A 97 10.15 8.91 -29.61
C SER A 97 10.41 10.32 -30.15
N LYS A 98 10.97 11.23 -29.34
CA LYS A 98 11.31 12.58 -29.81
C LYS A 98 12.44 12.58 -30.83
N LEU A 99 13.42 11.67 -30.71
CA LEU A 99 14.48 11.47 -31.69
C LEU A 99 13.90 11.19 -33.09
N PHE A 100 12.90 10.30 -33.20
CA PHE A 100 12.24 10.00 -34.49
C PHE A 100 11.46 11.18 -35.07
N LEU A 101 10.93 12.06 -34.21
CA LEU A 101 10.23 13.28 -34.64
C LEU A 101 11.19 14.42 -35.00
N GLY A 102 12.51 14.21 -34.94
CA GLY A 102 13.49 15.27 -35.17
C GLY A 102 13.50 16.32 -34.08
N LYS A 103 13.06 15.99 -32.87
CA LYS A 103 12.90 16.91 -31.74
C LYS A 103 13.92 16.61 -30.64
N LYS A 104 14.62 17.65 -30.18
CA LYS A 104 15.59 17.59 -29.07
C LYS A 104 15.15 18.49 -27.93
N ILE A 105 15.13 17.96 -26.71
CA ILE A 105 14.93 18.79 -25.51
C ILE A 105 16.24 19.52 -25.22
N ASN A 106 16.21 20.84 -25.22
CA ASN A 106 17.31 21.68 -24.82
C ASN A 106 17.19 21.99 -23.31
N LEU A 107 17.96 21.28 -22.48
CA LEU A 107 17.93 21.44 -21.02
C LEU A 107 18.36 22.85 -20.58
N LEU A 108 19.25 23.51 -21.32
CA LEU A 108 19.76 24.85 -20.98
C LEU A 108 18.70 25.94 -21.12
N ARG A 109 17.74 25.76 -22.05
CA ARG A 109 16.69 26.74 -22.35
C ARG A 109 15.28 26.21 -22.10
N HIS A 110 15.15 25.02 -21.50
CA HIS A 110 13.87 24.35 -21.23
C HIS A 110 12.88 24.35 -22.41
N ARG A 111 13.37 24.18 -23.65
CA ARG A 111 12.55 24.19 -24.88
C ARG A 111 12.84 22.98 -25.76
N VAL A 112 11.93 22.67 -26.68
CA VAL A 112 12.11 21.58 -27.67
C VAL A 112 12.51 22.19 -29.01
N ASP A 113 13.75 21.95 -29.42
CA ASP A 113 14.31 22.44 -30.68
C ASP A 113 14.19 21.35 -31.77
N SER A 114 13.93 21.73 -33.01
CA SER A 114 14.04 20.82 -34.16
C SER A 114 15.50 20.67 -34.56
N CYS A 115 15.95 19.43 -34.73
CA CYS A 115 17.29 19.10 -35.23
C CYS A 115 17.16 18.19 -36.44
N GLU A 116 17.98 18.42 -37.45
CA GLU A 116 18.18 17.47 -38.53
C GLU A 116 19.09 16.35 -38.03
N TYR A 117 18.59 15.12 -38.08
CA TYR A 117 19.35 13.93 -37.72
C TYR A 117 19.77 13.21 -39.00
N ASP A 118 21.02 12.74 -39.02
CA ASP A 118 21.52 11.91 -40.11
C ASP A 118 20.84 10.53 -40.12
N VAL A 119 20.78 9.89 -41.29
CA VAL A 119 20.14 8.59 -41.50
C VAL A 119 20.75 7.53 -40.59
N GLY A 120 22.06 7.57 -40.36
CA GLY A 120 22.76 6.64 -39.44
C GLY A 120 22.29 6.78 -37.99
N GLN A 121 22.05 8.01 -37.52
CA GLN A 121 21.55 8.26 -36.16
C GLN A 121 20.11 7.77 -36.01
N LEU A 122 19.28 7.95 -37.03
CA LEU A 122 17.90 7.47 -37.03
C LEU A 122 17.84 5.94 -37.00
N LEU A 123 18.73 5.27 -37.76
CA LEU A 123 18.84 3.82 -37.76
C LEU A 123 19.27 3.28 -36.40
N LEU A 124 20.29 3.87 -35.76
CA LEU A 124 20.68 3.51 -34.40
C LEU A 124 19.52 3.73 -33.41
N GLY A 125 18.79 4.83 -33.56
CA GLY A 125 17.57 5.12 -32.80
C GLY A 125 16.52 4.02 -32.94
N THR A 126 16.24 3.55 -34.17
CA THR A 126 15.28 2.46 -34.43
C THR A 126 15.72 1.15 -33.76
N LEU A 127 17.01 0.80 -33.84
CA LEU A 127 17.53 -0.40 -33.19
C LEU A 127 17.36 -0.31 -31.67
N LEU A 128 17.75 0.82 -31.07
CA LEU A 128 17.65 1.01 -29.62
C LEU A 128 16.18 1.03 -29.18
N PHE A 129 15.28 1.61 -29.98
CA PHE A 129 13.85 1.60 -29.73
C PHE A 129 13.27 0.18 -29.69
N THR A 130 13.63 -0.67 -30.66
CA THR A 130 13.15 -2.07 -30.66
C THR A 130 13.63 -2.82 -29.42
N ILE A 131 14.89 -2.66 -29.01
CA ILE A 131 15.42 -3.26 -27.78
C ILE A 131 14.65 -2.74 -26.56
N LEU A 132 14.40 -1.43 -26.51
CA LEU A 132 13.73 -0.80 -25.38
C LEU A 132 12.27 -1.25 -25.26
N VAL A 133 11.57 -1.46 -26.38
CA VAL A 133 10.21 -2.02 -26.39
C VAL A 133 10.19 -3.43 -25.78
N PHE A 134 11.13 -4.31 -26.15
CA PHE A 134 11.23 -5.64 -25.56
C PHE A 134 11.61 -5.60 -24.07
N LEU A 135 12.48 -4.66 -23.69
CA LEU A 135 12.90 -4.44 -22.31
C LEU A 135 11.74 -3.96 -21.44
N VAL A 136 11.01 -2.93 -21.89
CA VAL A 136 9.83 -2.36 -21.22
C VAL A 136 8.76 -3.42 -21.04
N THR A 137 8.41 -4.13 -22.11
CA THR A 137 7.35 -5.15 -22.05
C THR A 137 7.67 -6.22 -21.02
N THR A 138 8.93 -6.66 -20.94
CA THR A 138 9.36 -7.66 -19.95
C THR A 138 9.25 -7.11 -18.52
N ASN A 139 9.76 -5.90 -18.26
CA ASN A 139 9.72 -5.31 -16.92
C ASN A 139 8.32 -4.90 -16.47
N LEU A 140 7.44 -4.56 -17.40
CA LEU A 140 6.04 -4.23 -17.13
C LEU A 140 5.29 -5.43 -16.54
N VAL A 141 5.52 -6.64 -17.07
CA VAL A 141 4.89 -7.86 -16.56
C VAL A 141 5.28 -8.11 -15.10
N PHE A 142 6.56 -8.00 -14.76
CA PHE A 142 7.02 -8.13 -13.37
C PHE A 142 6.45 -7.03 -12.48
N PHE A 143 6.42 -5.80 -12.96
CA PHE A 143 5.83 -4.69 -12.20
C PHE A 143 4.35 -4.89 -11.90
N VAL A 144 3.53 -5.30 -12.88
CA VAL A 144 2.10 -5.57 -12.66
C VAL A 144 1.90 -6.68 -11.63
N PHE A 145 2.71 -7.74 -11.70
CA PHE A 145 2.65 -8.83 -10.71
C PHE A 145 2.94 -8.32 -9.28
N PHE A 146 4.06 -7.62 -9.06
CA PHE A 146 4.41 -7.09 -7.74
C PHE A 146 3.47 -5.98 -7.27
N ALA A 147 2.93 -5.16 -8.19
CA ALA A 147 1.90 -4.19 -7.88
C ALA A 147 0.61 -4.88 -7.41
N GLY A 148 0.22 -5.99 -8.03
CA GLY A 148 -0.91 -6.82 -7.60
C GLY A 148 -0.71 -7.40 -6.20
N VAL A 149 0.48 -7.96 -5.92
CA VAL A 149 0.84 -8.45 -4.58
C VAL A 149 0.80 -7.31 -3.55
N ARG A 150 1.32 -6.13 -3.89
CA ARG A 150 1.24 -4.99 -2.98
C ARG A 150 -0.19 -4.54 -2.75
N GLY A 151 -1.02 -4.54 -3.80
CA GLY A 151 -2.44 -4.22 -3.72
C GLY A 151 -3.18 -5.16 -2.77
N SER A 152 -2.94 -6.47 -2.87
CA SER A 152 -3.56 -7.45 -1.96
C SER A 152 -3.14 -7.26 -0.51
N VAL A 153 -1.86 -6.96 -0.25
CA VAL A 153 -1.37 -6.64 1.09
C VAL A 153 -2.07 -5.41 1.67
N VAL A 154 -2.18 -4.32 0.89
CA VAL A 154 -2.85 -3.10 1.34
C VAL A 154 -4.34 -3.36 1.64
N LEU A 155 -5.01 -4.18 0.82
CA LEU A 155 -6.39 -4.59 1.08
C LEU A 155 -6.53 -5.37 2.40
N ILE A 156 -5.61 -6.29 2.68
CA ILE A 156 -5.60 -7.05 3.94
C ILE A 156 -5.35 -6.11 5.12
N SER A 157 -4.37 -5.22 5.03
CA SER A 157 -4.10 -4.23 6.08
C SER A 157 -5.30 -3.31 6.33
N LEU A 158 -5.98 -2.88 5.27
CA LEU A 158 -7.20 -2.08 5.37
C LEU A 158 -8.33 -2.87 6.05
N ALA A 159 -8.52 -4.14 5.67
CA ALA A 159 -9.51 -5.02 6.28
C ALA A 159 -9.26 -5.27 7.77
N LEU A 160 -7.99 -5.31 8.20
CA LEU A 160 -7.62 -5.41 9.63
C LEU A 160 -7.84 -4.09 10.38
N TRP A 161 -7.62 -2.95 9.73
CA TRP A 161 -7.73 -1.63 10.36
C TRP A 161 -9.19 -1.17 10.52
N LEU A 162 -10.07 -1.51 9.57
CA LEU A 162 -11.48 -1.11 9.58
C LEU A 162 -12.23 -1.48 10.89
N PRO A 163 -12.16 -2.73 11.40
CA PRO A 163 -12.77 -3.08 12.68
C PRO A 163 -12.21 -2.30 13.87
N VAL A 164 -10.90 -2.02 13.87
CA VAL A 164 -10.25 -1.25 14.95
C VAL A 164 -10.83 0.16 15.01
N VAL A 165 -11.01 0.80 13.85
CA VAL A 165 -11.62 2.13 13.77
C VAL A 165 -13.10 2.09 14.13
N ALA A 166 -13.84 1.07 13.69
CA ALA A 166 -15.25 0.92 14.05
C ALA A 166 -15.43 0.75 15.57
N LEU A 167 -14.60 -0.07 16.20
CA LEU A 167 -14.64 -0.31 17.65
C LEU A 167 -14.21 0.91 18.47
N SER A 168 -13.30 1.76 17.94
CA SER A 168 -12.84 2.95 18.65
C SER A 168 -13.75 4.16 18.47
N SER A 169 -14.40 4.29 17.30
CA SER A 169 -15.30 5.41 16.98
C SER A 169 -16.72 5.21 17.51
N LEU A 170 -17.20 3.98 17.58
CA LEU A 170 -18.48 3.67 18.23
C LEU A 170 -18.21 3.53 19.73
N PRO A 171 -18.96 4.23 20.61
CA PRO A 171 -18.93 3.95 22.04
C PRO A 171 -19.68 2.65 22.29
N VAL A 172 -19.17 1.52 21.78
CA VAL A 172 -19.79 0.19 21.85
C VAL A 172 -20.05 -0.18 23.30
N ALA A 173 -19.15 0.21 24.20
CA ALA A 173 -19.34 0.05 25.64
C ALA A 173 -20.59 0.80 26.16
N SER A 174 -20.85 2.04 25.71
CA SER A 174 -22.03 2.80 26.13
C SER A 174 -23.32 2.26 25.49
N LEU A 175 -23.26 1.81 24.23
CA LEU A 175 -24.38 1.16 23.54
C LEU A 175 -24.77 -0.16 24.20
N VAL A 176 -23.79 -1.03 24.48
CA VAL A 176 -24.01 -2.30 25.17
C VAL A 176 -24.54 -2.05 26.58
N TYR A 177 -23.95 -1.10 27.32
CA TYR A 177 -24.42 -0.73 28.65
C TYR A 177 -25.85 -0.16 28.64
N ARG A 178 -26.19 0.65 27.62
CA ARG A 178 -27.55 1.19 27.43
C ARG A 178 -28.58 0.10 27.12
N VAL A 179 -28.21 -0.93 26.35
CA VAL A 179 -29.08 -2.08 26.06
C VAL A 179 -29.26 -2.96 27.30
N TRP A 180 -28.20 -3.16 28.08
CA TRP A 180 -28.24 -4.01 29.28
C TRP A 180 -28.97 -3.35 30.47
N ASN A 181 -28.74 -2.06 30.69
CA ASN A 181 -29.34 -1.29 31.79
C ASN A 181 -29.98 0.00 31.27
N PRO A 182 -31.16 -0.09 30.63
CA PRO A 182 -31.83 1.08 30.05
C PRO A 182 -32.28 2.11 31.09
N ARG A 183 -32.35 1.72 32.38
CA ARG A 183 -32.80 2.58 33.50
C ARG A 183 -31.79 3.64 33.94
N PHE A 184 -30.52 3.52 33.57
CA PHE A 184 -29.47 4.42 34.06
C PHE A 184 -29.36 5.71 33.22
N PHE A 185 -29.86 5.72 31.98
CA PHE A 185 -29.84 6.90 31.13
C PHE A 185 -31.12 7.71 31.33
N ILE A 186 -30.97 9.02 31.56
CA ILE A 186 -32.08 9.95 31.66
C ILE A 186 -32.77 10.03 30.29
N VAL A 187 -33.97 9.47 30.19
CA VAL A 187 -34.75 9.35 28.94
C VAL A 187 -35.44 10.68 28.57
N GLY A 188 -35.61 11.59 29.52
CA GLY A 188 -36.22 12.88 29.25
C GLY A 188 -36.01 13.87 30.39
N MET A 189 -35.99 15.15 30.03
CA MET A 189 -36.01 16.27 30.96
C MET A 189 -37.33 17.00 30.72
N GLN A 190 -38.24 16.99 31.70
CA GLN A 190 -39.44 17.81 31.64
C GLN A 190 -39.11 19.20 32.18
N LEU A 191 -39.07 20.18 31.30
CA LEU A 191 -38.97 21.59 31.67
C LEU A 191 -40.37 22.07 32.06
N GLN A 192 -40.60 22.27 33.35
CA GLN A 192 -41.77 22.99 33.83
C GLN A 192 -41.51 24.50 33.64
N THR A 193 -42.36 25.18 32.88
CA THR A 193 -42.36 26.64 32.82
C THR A 193 -42.98 27.16 34.10
N CYS A 194 -42.19 27.87 34.91
CA CYS A 194 -42.70 28.63 36.04
C CYS A 194 -43.61 29.72 35.48
N GLY A 195 -44.92 29.62 35.74
CA GLY A 195 -45.85 30.70 35.40
C GLY A 195 -45.55 31.89 36.30
N ASP A 196 -45.37 33.06 35.68
CA ASP A 196 -45.26 34.33 36.41
C ASP A 196 -46.41 34.43 37.43
N PRO A 197 -46.14 34.82 38.68
CA PRO A 197 -47.21 35.07 39.64
C PRO A 197 -48.06 36.21 39.10
N ALA A 198 -49.24 35.87 38.55
CA ALA A 198 -50.27 36.84 38.24
C ALA A 198 -50.54 37.61 39.54
N GLY A 199 -50.27 38.92 39.50
CA GLY A 199 -50.43 39.81 40.63
C GLY A 199 -51.83 39.69 41.21
N ASP A 200 -51.91 39.16 42.43
CA ASP A 200 -53.10 39.23 43.23
C ASP A 200 -53.18 40.65 43.80
N GLY A 201 -53.78 41.54 43.01
CA GLY A 201 -54.27 42.83 43.48
C GLY A 201 -55.57 42.61 44.23
N THR A 202 -55.47 42.33 45.53
CA THR A 202 -56.60 42.43 46.45
C THR A 202 -56.38 43.60 47.42
N VAL A 203 -56.71 44.79 46.91
CA VAL A 203 -57.16 45.92 47.73
C VAL A 203 -58.66 45.71 47.94
N ILE A 204 -59.08 45.30 49.15
CA ILE A 204 -60.43 45.57 49.66
C ILE A 204 -60.31 45.77 51.19
N GLU A 205 -60.53 47.03 51.58
CA GLU A 205 -60.91 47.63 52.88
C GLU A 205 -60.44 47.01 54.21
#